data_AF-A0A849DQ90-F1
#
_entry.id   AF-A0A849DQ90-F1
#
_cell.length_a   1.000
_cell.length_b   1.000
_cell.length_c   1.000
_cell.angle_alpha   90.00
_cell.angle_beta   90.00
_cell.angle_gamma   90.00
#
_symmetry.space_group_name_H-M   'P 1'
#
loop_
_entity.id
_entity.type
_entity.pdbx_description
1 polymer ?
#
loop_
_entity_poly.entity_id
_entity_poly.type
_entity_poly.pdbx_seq_one_letter_code
_entity_poly.pdbx_strand_id
1 'polypeptide(L)'
;MIGQRARHAPGAGTGFIAAGLARKSLAGAVIAGTLFLLGAASTPQAVDARAPLPSNTEAWRLESSLGIEIMVPASWEINDIGCRMTTKPSVVRGTGVTPACFSTEPATKDIAEIAGLDQTSAVAGRSREVQVDGVAAVRVEGRLPDGRFAGRVAIPSREVSVAVRTRDRDLMRTILDSLHVVDIDHWGCAVRPAAPPPTGQPDRLAVPDPSSISVCGYGDGASGRLLASTRLLGADATRLASALNAAPPGGNPDLPAAECIDIGPPAGGRAPDAVLLVHGDGAPTATVRVTFSGCTGRGLTNGTRLAQVTRGIIDQIMRPLHSGYAFQGDIPA
;
A
#
# COMPACT_ATOMS: atom_id res chain seq x y z
N MET A 1 22.87 -44.62 9.31
CA MET A 1 24.08 -43.79 9.08
C MET A 1 23.98 -42.58 10.00
N ILE A 2 25.04 -42.32 10.75
CA ILE A 2 25.09 -41.51 11.98
C ILE A 2 25.19 -40.01 11.61
N GLY A 3 24.43 -39.15 12.29
CA GLY A 3 24.54 -37.69 12.16
C GLY A 3 24.19 -37.00 13.48
N GLN A 4 25.21 -36.42 14.11
CA GLN A 4 25.30 -36.03 15.52
C GLN A 4 24.44 -34.82 15.93
N ARG A 5 23.92 -34.90 17.16
CA ARG A 5 23.40 -33.78 17.96
C ARG A 5 24.55 -32.93 18.52
N ALA A 6 24.58 -31.64 18.24
CA ALA A 6 25.39 -30.67 18.98
C ALA A 6 24.54 -29.99 20.06
N ARG A 7 24.98 -30.12 21.31
CA ARG A 7 24.47 -29.39 22.48
C ARG A 7 25.22 -28.06 22.58
N HIS A 8 24.53 -26.98 22.89
CA HIS A 8 25.15 -25.74 23.39
C HIS A 8 24.64 -25.48 24.81
N ALA A 9 25.60 -25.34 25.71
CA ALA A 9 25.42 -24.95 27.11
C ALA A 9 25.57 -23.42 27.24
N PRO A 10 25.00 -22.81 28.30
CA PRO A 10 24.92 -21.36 28.46
C PRO A 10 26.20 -20.77 29.06
N GLY A 11 26.67 -19.67 28.49
CA GLY A 11 27.75 -18.85 29.05
C GLY A 11 27.20 -17.84 30.05
N ALA A 12 27.58 -18.01 31.31
CA ALA A 12 27.47 -17.01 32.36
C ALA A 12 28.49 -15.88 32.13
N GLY A 13 28.04 -14.62 32.20
CA GLY A 13 28.88 -13.43 32.13
C GLY A 13 28.56 -12.49 33.27
N THR A 14 29.44 -12.49 34.27
CA THR A 14 29.52 -11.62 35.44
C THR A 14 29.55 -10.13 35.13
N GLY A 15 29.02 -9.35 36.07
CA GLY A 15 28.82 -7.92 35.95
C GLY A 15 30.05 -7.04 36.20
N PHE A 16 29.81 -5.73 36.11
CA PHE A 16 30.68 -4.69 36.62
C PHE A 16 29.84 -3.56 37.22
N ILE A 17 30.16 -3.25 38.48
CA ILE A 17 29.75 -2.07 39.23
C ILE A 17 30.81 -0.98 39.00
N ALA A 18 30.39 0.26 38.71
CA ALA A 18 31.15 1.48 39.00
C ALA A 18 30.15 2.65 39.06
N ALA A 19 29.83 3.20 40.24
CA ALA A 19 30.51 4.37 40.82
C ALA A 19 30.68 5.50 39.77
N GLY A 20 29.88 6.55 39.74
CA GLY A 20 29.63 7.48 40.84
C GLY A 20 30.72 8.56 40.82
N LEU A 21 30.52 9.64 40.06
CA LEU A 21 31.31 10.88 40.20
C LEU A 21 30.46 12.10 39.81
N ALA A 22 30.07 12.83 40.85
CA ALA A 22 29.56 14.19 40.76
C ALA A 22 30.61 15.11 40.14
N ARG A 23 30.20 15.96 39.19
CA ARG A 23 30.99 17.13 38.80
C ARG A 23 30.15 18.40 38.85
N LYS A 24 30.80 19.37 39.48
CA LYS A 24 30.31 20.64 39.97
C LYS A 24 29.97 21.59 38.84
N SER A 25 28.85 22.29 39.03
CA SER A 25 28.46 23.50 38.33
C SER A 25 29.52 24.58 38.47
N LEU A 26 29.95 25.17 37.35
CA LEU A 26 30.67 26.43 37.30
C LEU A 26 29.93 27.32 36.29
N ALA A 27 29.21 28.29 36.84
CA ALA A 27 28.62 29.40 36.11
C ALA A 27 29.76 30.31 35.65
N GLY A 28 29.99 30.35 34.33
CA GLY A 28 30.86 31.32 33.68
C GLY A 28 30.02 32.14 32.71
N ALA A 29 29.71 33.38 33.09
CA ALA A 29 29.07 34.35 32.21
C ALA A 29 30.10 34.82 31.18
N VAL A 30 29.89 34.47 29.90
CA VAL A 30 30.59 35.08 28.77
C VAL A 30 29.56 35.88 27.99
N ILE A 31 29.66 37.21 28.12
CA ILE A 31 28.95 38.17 27.29
C ILE A 31 29.65 38.17 25.93
N ALA A 32 29.18 37.34 25.00
CA ALA A 32 29.59 37.37 23.61
C ALA A 32 28.60 38.26 22.84
N GLY A 33 29.13 39.36 22.29
CA GLY A 33 28.37 40.33 21.51
C GLY A 33 27.70 39.71 20.30
N THR A 34 26.38 39.85 20.24
CA THR A 34 25.56 39.41 19.12
C THR A 34 25.74 40.38 17.94
N LEU A 35 26.64 40.05 17.01
CA LEU A 35 26.56 40.60 15.66
C LEU A 35 25.35 39.97 14.96
N PHE A 36 24.27 40.74 14.81
CA PHE A 36 23.17 40.38 13.93
C PHE A 36 23.64 40.51 12.47
N LEU A 37 24.25 39.45 11.94
CA LEU A 37 24.27 39.22 10.50
C LEU A 37 22.84 38.85 10.10
N LEU A 38 22.13 39.81 9.53
CA LEU A 38 20.87 39.61 8.81
C LEU A 38 21.16 38.71 7.60
N GLY A 39 21.25 37.41 7.84
CA GLY A 39 21.16 36.41 6.78
C GLY A 39 19.79 36.57 6.15
N ALA A 40 19.75 37.00 4.89
CA ALA A 40 18.54 36.97 4.09
C ALA A 40 18.04 35.51 4.10
N ALA A 41 17.03 35.25 4.92
CA ALA A 41 16.29 34.01 4.87
C ALA A 41 15.79 33.89 3.44
N SER A 42 16.38 32.96 2.70
CA SER A 42 15.90 32.60 1.38
C SER A 42 14.50 32.06 1.59
N THR A 43 13.50 32.89 1.33
CA THR A 43 12.11 32.45 1.33
C THR A 43 12.04 31.25 0.39
N PRO A 44 11.63 30.06 0.87
CA PRO A 44 11.42 28.94 -0.03
C PRO A 44 10.47 29.44 -1.12
N GLN A 45 10.92 29.39 -2.37
CA GLN A 45 10.07 29.71 -3.50
C GLN A 45 8.85 28.79 -3.40
N ALA A 46 7.69 29.39 -3.14
CA ALA A 46 6.41 28.72 -3.24
C ALA A 46 6.19 28.38 -4.72
N VAL A 47 6.73 27.24 -5.15
CA VAL A 47 6.38 26.63 -6.41
C VAL A 47 5.24 25.66 -6.10
N ASP A 48 4.03 26.20 -5.97
CA ASP A 48 2.82 25.39 -5.72
C ASP A 48 1.71 25.75 -6.72
N ALA A 49 2.09 25.91 -7.98
CA ALA A 49 1.15 25.77 -9.07
C ALA A 49 1.06 24.29 -9.41
N ARG A 50 0.03 23.63 -8.86
CA ARG A 50 -0.49 22.31 -9.27
C ARG A 50 -0.26 22.12 -10.77
N ALA A 51 0.53 21.13 -11.17
CA ALA A 51 0.60 20.76 -12.57
C ALA A 51 -0.83 20.39 -13.03
N PRO A 52 -1.37 21.02 -14.08
CA PRO A 52 -2.66 20.61 -14.61
C PRO A 52 -2.58 19.13 -15.00
N LEU A 53 -3.57 18.34 -14.57
CA LEU A 53 -3.70 16.98 -15.07
C LEU A 53 -3.74 17.05 -16.62
N PRO A 54 -3.07 16.13 -17.33
CA PRO A 54 -3.23 15.97 -18.78
C PRO A 54 -4.71 16.07 -19.16
N SER A 55 -5.03 16.98 -20.07
CA SER A 55 -6.41 17.26 -20.49
C SER A 55 -7.08 16.09 -21.22
N ASN A 56 -6.30 15.09 -21.63
CA ASN A 56 -6.78 13.85 -22.22
C ASN A 56 -6.80 12.72 -21.19
N THR A 57 -7.91 12.62 -20.45
CA THR A 57 -8.17 11.55 -19.48
C THR A 57 -8.39 10.18 -20.12
N GLU A 58 -8.56 10.08 -21.45
CA GLU A 58 -8.65 8.78 -22.13
C GLU A 58 -7.27 8.14 -22.32
N ALA A 59 -6.21 8.94 -22.37
CA ALA A 59 -4.83 8.48 -22.54
C ALA A 59 -4.11 8.15 -21.22
N TRP A 60 -4.67 8.57 -20.08
CA TRP A 60 -4.07 8.45 -18.77
C TRP A 60 -5.07 7.94 -17.74
N ARG A 61 -4.60 7.21 -16.75
CA ARG A 61 -5.42 6.79 -15.60
C ARG A 61 -4.68 7.04 -14.30
N LEU A 62 -5.45 7.19 -13.23
CA LEU A 62 -4.92 7.28 -11.88
C LEU A 62 -4.59 5.89 -11.35
N GLU A 63 -3.50 5.79 -10.63
CA GLU A 63 -3.08 4.61 -9.90
C GLU A 63 -2.78 5.02 -8.46
N SER A 64 -3.37 4.31 -7.51
CA SER A 64 -3.28 4.62 -6.08
C SER A 64 -2.70 3.44 -5.31
N SER A 65 -1.86 3.76 -4.33
CA SER A 65 -1.36 2.82 -3.32
C SER A 65 -0.73 3.59 -2.17
N LEU A 66 -0.82 3.05 -0.96
CA LEU A 66 -0.18 3.57 0.25
C LEU A 66 -0.49 5.05 0.54
N GLY A 67 -1.64 5.57 0.10
CA GLY A 67 -2.03 6.97 0.34
C GLY A 67 -1.35 7.98 -0.55
N ILE A 68 -0.89 7.54 -1.72
CA ILE A 68 -0.54 8.42 -2.80
C ILE A 68 -1.19 7.99 -4.11
N GLU A 69 -1.31 8.93 -5.04
CA GLU A 69 -1.78 8.69 -6.40
C GLU A 69 -0.81 9.25 -7.42
N ILE A 70 -0.70 8.59 -8.56
CA ILE A 70 0.00 9.10 -9.75
C ILE A 70 -0.84 8.84 -10.98
N MET A 71 -0.59 9.62 -12.02
CA MET A 71 -1.09 9.33 -13.35
C MET A 71 -0.08 8.50 -14.13
N VAL A 72 -0.57 7.47 -14.81
CA VAL A 72 0.20 6.67 -15.78
C VAL A 72 -0.59 6.56 -17.09
N PRO A 73 0.07 6.30 -18.24
CA PRO A 73 -0.65 6.07 -19.47
C PRO A 73 -1.62 4.88 -19.33
N ALA A 74 -2.86 5.05 -19.81
CA ALA A 74 -3.94 4.09 -19.60
C ALA A 74 -3.65 2.71 -20.21
N SER A 75 -2.71 2.62 -21.17
CA SER A 75 -2.26 1.39 -21.82
C SER A 75 -1.24 0.58 -21.01
N TRP A 76 -0.73 1.10 -19.89
CA TRP A 76 0.24 0.39 -19.06
C TRP A 76 -0.41 -0.81 -18.36
N GLU A 77 0.33 -1.91 -18.28
CA GLU A 77 -0.08 -3.08 -17.52
C GLU A 77 0.02 -2.81 -16.00
N ILE A 78 -0.67 -3.60 -15.18
CA ILE A 78 -0.53 -3.56 -13.72
C ILE A 78 0.23 -4.79 -13.26
N ASN A 79 1.30 -4.59 -12.49
CA ASN A 79 2.15 -5.64 -11.93
C ASN A 79 2.68 -6.66 -12.95
N ASP A 80 2.92 -6.24 -14.20
CA ASP A 80 3.61 -7.05 -15.21
C ASP A 80 5.13 -7.05 -14.93
N ILE A 81 5.51 -7.66 -13.81
CA ILE A 81 6.88 -7.76 -13.30
C ILE A 81 7.20 -9.17 -12.80
N GLY A 82 8.50 -9.47 -12.70
CA GLY A 82 8.97 -10.75 -12.17
C GLY A 82 8.72 -11.92 -13.14
N CYS A 83 8.09 -12.98 -12.63
CA CYS A 83 7.88 -14.20 -13.41
C CYS A 83 7.03 -13.92 -14.65
N ARG A 84 7.53 -14.32 -15.83
CA ARG A 84 6.82 -14.19 -17.12
C ARG A 84 6.45 -12.75 -17.48
N MET A 85 7.15 -11.76 -16.92
CA MET A 85 6.92 -10.37 -17.29
C MET A 85 7.15 -10.15 -18.79
N THR A 86 6.34 -9.29 -19.39
CA THR A 86 6.51 -8.91 -20.80
C THR A 86 7.41 -7.68 -20.93
N THR A 87 7.63 -7.21 -22.17
CA THR A 87 8.31 -5.94 -22.44
C THR A 87 7.39 -4.72 -22.37
N LYS A 88 6.09 -4.90 -22.10
CA LYS A 88 5.13 -3.80 -22.04
C LYS A 88 5.40 -2.91 -20.82
N PRO A 89 5.15 -1.59 -20.91
CA PRO A 89 5.19 -0.71 -19.75
C PRO A 89 4.26 -1.18 -18.63
N SER A 90 4.65 -0.96 -17.37
CA SER A 90 3.85 -1.37 -16.23
C SER A 90 3.89 -0.37 -15.08
N VAL A 91 2.76 -0.19 -14.42
CA VAL A 91 2.72 0.31 -13.06
C VAL A 91 2.88 -0.88 -12.10
N VAL A 92 3.63 -0.68 -11.02
CA VAL A 92 3.85 -1.66 -9.95
C VAL A 92 3.29 -1.07 -8.67
N ARG A 93 2.29 -1.75 -8.10
CA ARG A 93 1.66 -1.35 -6.84
C ARG A 93 1.02 -2.56 -6.16
N GLY A 94 1.05 -2.58 -4.84
CA GLY A 94 0.32 -3.59 -4.05
C GLY A 94 0.50 -5.02 -4.56
N THR A 95 1.72 -5.40 -4.97
CA THR A 95 2.01 -6.67 -5.64
C THR A 95 1.62 -7.88 -4.81
N GLY A 96 1.64 -7.75 -3.48
CA GLY A 96 1.30 -8.81 -2.55
C GLY A 96 2.24 -10.00 -2.67
N VAL A 97 1.72 -11.20 -2.38
CA VAL A 97 2.51 -12.44 -2.44
C VAL A 97 2.71 -12.86 -3.89
N THR A 98 3.95 -12.83 -4.38
CA THR A 98 4.31 -13.24 -5.74
C THR A 98 5.48 -14.24 -5.72
N PRO A 99 5.53 -15.21 -6.66
CA PRO A 99 6.68 -16.10 -6.76
C PRO A 99 7.95 -15.34 -7.16
N ALA A 100 9.08 -15.68 -6.53
CA ALA A 100 10.37 -15.15 -6.93
C ALA A 100 10.96 -15.98 -8.09
N CYS A 101 11.10 -15.38 -9.27
CA CYS A 101 11.75 -16.03 -10.43
C CYS A 101 13.09 -15.39 -10.83
N PHE A 102 13.55 -14.36 -10.11
CA PHE A 102 14.81 -13.64 -10.37
C PHE A 102 15.05 -13.26 -11.84
N SER A 103 13.98 -13.03 -12.60
CA SER A 103 14.06 -12.65 -14.01
C SER A 103 14.52 -11.20 -14.11
N THR A 104 15.52 -10.94 -14.95
CA THR A 104 16.00 -9.58 -15.21
C THR A 104 14.93 -8.78 -15.93
N GLU A 105 14.63 -7.58 -15.42
CA GLU A 105 13.73 -6.65 -16.09
C GLU A 105 14.32 -6.21 -17.45
N PRO A 106 13.54 -6.25 -18.54
CA PRO A 106 14.02 -5.75 -19.84
C PRO A 106 14.37 -4.27 -19.78
N ALA A 107 15.55 -3.88 -20.26
CA ALA A 107 16.00 -2.48 -20.32
C ALA A 107 15.10 -1.57 -21.20
N THR A 108 14.27 -2.16 -22.06
CA THR A 108 13.30 -1.45 -22.91
C THR A 108 11.98 -1.17 -22.21
N LYS A 109 11.75 -1.75 -21.02
CA LYS A 109 10.49 -1.64 -20.28
C LYS A 109 10.46 -0.34 -19.49
N ASP A 110 9.34 0.37 -19.59
CA ASP A 110 9.06 1.54 -18.75
C ASP A 110 8.30 1.08 -17.48
N ILE A 111 8.69 1.60 -16.32
CA ILE A 111 8.13 1.21 -15.02
C ILE A 111 7.83 2.45 -14.19
N ALA A 112 6.69 2.44 -13.51
CA ALA A 112 6.37 3.33 -12.39
C ALA A 112 6.02 2.44 -11.19
N GLU A 113 6.67 2.65 -10.06
CA GLU A 113 6.55 1.83 -8.87
C GLU A 113 6.07 2.69 -7.70
N ILE A 114 4.98 2.26 -7.06
CA ILE A 114 4.50 2.81 -5.79
C ILE A 114 4.76 1.77 -4.70
N ALA A 115 5.65 2.09 -3.75
CA ALA A 115 6.02 1.15 -2.70
C ALA A 115 6.48 1.86 -1.41
N GLY A 116 6.72 1.07 -0.36
CA GLY A 116 7.40 1.53 0.85
C GLY A 116 8.82 2.02 0.56
N LEU A 117 9.36 2.89 1.41
CA LEU A 117 10.66 3.54 1.19
C LEU A 117 11.83 2.56 1.01
N ASP A 118 11.77 1.41 1.67
CA ASP A 118 12.74 0.33 1.68
C ASP A 118 12.56 -0.66 0.52
N GLN A 119 11.37 -0.67 -0.09
CA GLN A 119 11.01 -1.57 -1.19
C GLN A 119 11.18 -0.92 -2.56
N THR A 120 11.11 0.41 -2.64
CA THR A 120 11.15 1.12 -3.91
C THR A 120 12.55 1.14 -4.50
N SER A 121 12.66 0.97 -5.82
CA SER A 121 13.92 1.00 -6.56
C SER A 121 14.79 2.24 -6.24
N ALA A 122 16.08 2.00 -5.95
CA ALA A 122 17.03 3.07 -5.71
C ALA A 122 17.33 3.85 -7.01
N VAL A 123 17.42 5.17 -6.90
CA VAL A 123 17.80 6.07 -7.99
C VAL A 123 19.00 6.87 -7.55
N ALA A 124 20.12 6.73 -8.27
CA ALA A 124 21.29 7.59 -8.09
C ALA A 124 21.11 8.87 -8.91
N GLY A 125 21.36 10.03 -8.31
CA GLY A 125 21.17 11.30 -9.01
C GLY A 125 21.24 12.52 -8.12
N ARG A 126 20.86 13.67 -8.67
CA ARG A 126 20.79 14.92 -7.91
C ARG A 126 19.54 14.90 -7.03
N SER A 127 19.76 14.90 -5.73
CA SER A 127 18.69 15.04 -4.74
C SER A 127 18.33 16.51 -4.54
N ARG A 128 17.04 16.79 -4.32
CA ARG A 128 16.52 18.08 -3.89
C ARG A 128 15.28 17.89 -3.03
N GLU A 129 15.08 18.80 -2.10
CA GLU A 129 13.84 18.90 -1.33
C GLU A 129 12.72 19.46 -2.22
N VAL A 130 11.53 18.91 -2.09
CA VAL A 130 10.30 19.35 -2.78
C VAL A 130 9.12 19.26 -1.81
N GLN A 131 7.98 19.82 -2.20
CA GLN A 131 6.70 19.64 -1.51
C GLN A 131 5.75 18.87 -2.43
N VAL A 132 4.94 17.99 -1.85
CA VAL A 132 3.84 17.29 -2.54
C VAL A 132 2.59 17.53 -1.71
N ASP A 133 1.65 18.31 -2.25
CA ASP A 133 0.42 18.72 -1.53
C ASP A 133 0.70 19.26 -0.12
N GLY A 134 1.75 20.10 0.02
CA GLY A 134 2.19 20.67 1.30
C GLY A 134 2.92 19.70 2.24
N VAL A 135 3.22 18.47 1.79
CA VAL A 135 4.00 17.48 2.55
C VAL A 135 5.45 17.47 2.06
N ALA A 136 6.39 17.60 2.99
CA ALA A 136 7.81 17.57 2.69
C ALA A 136 8.23 16.23 2.05
N ALA A 137 8.97 16.33 0.94
CA ALA A 137 9.40 15.20 0.14
C ALA A 137 10.82 15.40 -0.40
N VAL A 138 11.43 14.31 -0.84
CA VAL A 138 12.76 14.31 -1.46
C VAL A 138 12.64 13.77 -2.87
N ARG A 139 13.11 14.56 -3.85
CA ARG A 139 13.15 14.16 -5.25
C ARG A 139 14.57 13.92 -5.72
N VAL A 140 14.78 12.76 -6.31
CA VAL A 140 16.04 12.39 -6.97
C VAL A 140 15.78 12.11 -8.44
N GLU A 141 16.58 12.67 -9.33
CA GLU A 141 16.53 12.37 -10.76
C GLU A 141 17.94 12.07 -11.28
N GLY A 142 18.03 11.10 -12.18
CA GLY A 142 19.29 10.65 -12.76
C GLY A 142 19.09 9.77 -13.99
N ARG A 143 20.12 8.98 -14.29
CA ARG A 143 20.14 8.05 -15.42
C ARG A 143 20.69 6.71 -14.94
N LEU A 144 20.05 5.63 -15.36
CA LEU A 144 20.49 4.27 -15.05
C LEU A 144 21.62 3.83 -15.98
N PRO A 145 22.40 2.79 -15.60
CA PRO A 145 23.43 2.21 -16.45
C PRO A 145 22.91 1.71 -17.81
N ASP A 146 21.64 1.29 -17.87
CA ASP A 146 20.96 0.84 -19.09
C ASP A 146 20.49 1.99 -20.00
N GLY A 147 20.77 3.24 -19.63
CA GLY A 147 20.47 4.43 -20.41
C GLY A 147 19.08 5.02 -20.19
N ARG A 148 18.20 4.39 -19.40
CA ARG A 148 16.90 4.96 -19.02
C ARG A 148 17.05 6.16 -18.09
N PHE A 149 16.12 7.11 -18.22
CA PHE A 149 15.90 8.12 -17.20
C PHE A 149 15.25 7.47 -15.99
N ALA A 150 15.70 7.88 -14.81
CA ALA A 150 15.12 7.43 -13.56
C ALA A 150 14.90 8.60 -12.60
N GLY A 151 13.78 8.55 -11.90
CA GLY A 151 13.46 9.53 -10.88
C GLY A 151 12.69 8.89 -9.74
N ARG A 152 12.82 9.46 -8.56
CA ARG A 152 12.13 9.02 -7.34
C ARG A 152 11.63 10.24 -6.59
N VAL A 153 10.41 10.19 -6.09
CA VAL A 153 9.90 11.11 -5.07
C VAL A 153 9.55 10.29 -3.84
N ALA A 154 10.20 10.60 -2.73
CA ALA A 154 9.99 9.95 -1.44
C ALA A 154 9.33 10.91 -0.45
N ILE A 155 8.36 10.43 0.30
CA ILE A 155 7.65 11.17 1.35
C ILE A 155 7.92 10.45 2.68
N PRO A 156 9.01 10.80 3.39
CA PRO A 156 9.44 10.06 4.57
C PRO A 156 8.38 9.97 5.68
N SER A 157 7.65 11.06 5.93
CA SER A 157 6.58 11.14 6.94
C SER A 157 5.39 10.22 6.66
N ARG A 158 5.28 9.70 5.42
CA ARG A 158 4.23 8.77 4.99
C ARG A 158 4.80 7.38 4.64
N GLU A 159 6.10 7.14 4.86
CA GLU A 159 6.77 5.87 4.56
C GLU A 159 6.45 5.32 3.15
N VAL A 160 6.44 6.20 2.15
CA VAL A 160 6.07 5.85 0.77
C VAL A 160 6.96 6.58 -0.23
N SER A 161 7.21 5.93 -1.37
CA SER A 161 7.80 6.60 -2.52
C SER A 161 7.26 6.11 -3.85
N VAL A 162 7.40 6.98 -4.86
CA VAL A 162 7.24 6.64 -6.27
C VAL A 162 8.61 6.62 -6.91
N ALA A 163 8.93 5.56 -7.65
CA ALA A 163 10.07 5.54 -8.57
C ALA A 163 9.59 5.31 -10.00
N VAL A 164 10.15 6.06 -10.95
CA VAL A 164 9.84 5.94 -12.37
C VAL A 164 11.13 5.69 -13.12
N ARG A 165 11.11 4.74 -14.06
CA ARG A 165 12.24 4.35 -14.91
C ARG A 165 11.73 4.21 -16.34
N THR A 166 12.19 5.07 -17.25
CA THR A 166 11.69 5.09 -18.64
C THR A 166 12.74 5.61 -19.63
N ARG A 167 12.57 5.30 -20.91
CA ARG A 167 13.40 5.86 -21.99
C ARG A 167 13.06 7.32 -22.33
N ASP A 168 11.92 7.83 -21.86
CA ASP A 168 11.45 9.19 -22.12
C ASP A 168 11.51 10.07 -20.86
N ARG A 169 12.32 11.12 -20.90
CA ARG A 169 12.52 12.03 -19.77
C ARG A 169 11.26 12.81 -19.40
N ASP A 170 10.48 13.19 -20.39
CA ASP A 170 9.29 14.01 -20.17
C ASP A 170 8.19 13.14 -19.59
N LEU A 171 8.03 11.89 -20.08
CA LEU A 171 7.15 10.90 -19.46
C LEU A 171 7.50 10.65 -17.98
N MET A 172 8.78 10.47 -17.66
CA MET A 172 9.25 10.31 -16.28
C MET A 172 8.79 11.48 -15.40
N ARG A 173 8.97 12.71 -15.88
CA ARG A 173 8.62 13.92 -15.15
C ARG A 173 7.13 14.06 -15.00
N THR A 174 6.35 13.84 -16.06
CA THR A 174 4.89 13.89 -16.01
C THR A 174 4.33 12.95 -14.94
N ILE A 175 4.83 11.70 -14.87
CA ILE A 175 4.37 10.76 -13.84
C ILE A 175 4.74 11.26 -12.44
N LEU A 176 5.99 11.68 -12.20
CA LEU A 176 6.43 12.16 -10.89
C LEU A 176 5.77 13.48 -10.47
N ASP A 177 5.47 14.36 -11.43
CA ASP A 177 4.82 15.66 -11.20
C ASP A 177 3.31 15.50 -10.95
N SER A 178 2.73 14.36 -11.34
CA SER A 178 1.32 14.01 -11.05
C SER A 178 1.09 13.38 -9.67
N LEU A 179 2.15 13.27 -8.86
CA LEU A 179 2.08 12.68 -7.53
C LEU A 179 1.20 13.51 -6.60
N HIS A 180 0.23 12.85 -5.98
CA HIS A 180 -0.65 13.42 -4.96
C HIS A 180 -0.63 12.61 -3.67
N VAL A 181 -0.80 13.28 -2.52
CA VAL A 181 -1.04 12.63 -1.23
C VAL A 181 -2.53 12.62 -0.97
N VAL A 182 -3.08 11.44 -0.66
CA VAL A 182 -4.51 11.26 -0.45
C VAL A 182 -4.78 10.46 0.83
N ASP A 183 -5.85 10.79 1.53
CA ASP A 183 -6.38 9.97 2.63
C ASP A 183 -7.48 9.01 2.12
N ILE A 184 -8.10 9.33 0.99
CA ILE A 184 -9.07 8.53 0.26
C ILE A 184 -8.74 8.65 -1.22
N ASP A 185 -8.58 7.53 -1.91
CA ASP A 185 -8.23 7.52 -3.33
C ASP A 185 -9.41 7.82 -4.27
N HIS A 186 -9.14 7.89 -5.57
CA HIS A 186 -10.14 8.16 -6.61
C HIS A 186 -11.27 7.11 -6.73
N TRP A 187 -11.13 5.94 -6.10
CA TRP A 187 -12.19 4.92 -6.00
C TRP A 187 -12.96 4.98 -4.67
N GLY A 188 -12.65 5.93 -3.80
CA GLY A 188 -13.28 6.08 -2.48
C GLY A 188 -12.64 5.21 -1.40
N CYS A 189 -11.50 4.59 -1.68
CA CYS A 189 -10.80 3.71 -0.75
C CYS A 189 -9.93 4.53 0.20
N ALA A 190 -10.27 4.50 1.50
CA ALA A 190 -9.47 5.14 2.52
C ALA A 190 -8.11 4.43 2.69
N VAL A 191 -7.05 5.21 2.95
CA VAL A 191 -5.69 4.68 3.14
C VAL A 191 -5.64 3.68 4.29
N ARG A 192 -6.40 3.92 5.35
CA ARG A 192 -6.60 2.96 6.43
C ARG A 192 -8.08 2.57 6.44
N PRO A 193 -8.40 1.27 6.61
CA PRO A 193 -9.78 0.84 6.65
C PRO A 193 -10.44 1.48 7.87
N ALA A 194 -11.66 1.99 7.68
CA ALA A 194 -12.45 2.50 8.79
C ALA A 194 -12.74 1.39 9.83
N ALA A 195 -13.14 1.82 11.02
CA ALA A 195 -13.69 0.92 12.04
C ALA A 195 -14.85 0.08 11.45
N PRO A 196 -15.16 -1.08 12.05
CA PRO A 196 -16.30 -1.88 11.62
C PRO A 196 -17.56 -1.02 11.45
N PRO A 197 -18.35 -1.25 10.39
CA PRO A 197 -19.58 -0.50 10.20
C PRO A 197 -20.50 -0.68 11.41
N PRO A 198 -21.25 0.38 11.79
CA PRO A 198 -22.22 0.26 12.87
C PRO A 198 -23.28 -0.80 12.56
N THR A 199 -23.78 -1.44 13.60
CA THR A 199 -24.92 -2.37 13.52
C THR A 199 -26.17 -1.65 12.98
N GLY A 200 -27.01 -2.34 12.20
CA GLY A 200 -28.23 -1.77 11.63
C GLY A 200 -28.22 -1.62 10.10
N GLN A 201 -27.26 -2.26 9.43
CA GLN A 201 -27.31 -2.44 7.97
C GLN A 201 -28.39 -3.47 7.59
N PRO A 202 -28.85 -3.48 6.32
CA PRO A 202 -29.71 -4.54 5.83
C PRO A 202 -29.15 -5.93 6.11
N ASP A 203 -30.03 -6.92 6.31
CA ASP A 203 -29.67 -8.34 6.47
C ASP A 203 -29.27 -8.99 5.11
N ARG A 204 -28.40 -8.30 4.39
CA ARG A 204 -27.77 -8.70 3.13
C ARG A 204 -26.46 -7.96 3.02
N LEU A 205 -25.43 -8.63 2.51
CA LEU A 205 -24.10 -8.04 2.41
C LEU A 205 -24.04 -6.96 1.32
N ALA A 206 -24.78 -7.13 0.23
CA ALA A 206 -24.81 -6.18 -0.89
C ALA A 206 -26.25 -5.94 -1.37
N VAL A 207 -26.49 -4.78 -1.99
CA VAL A 207 -27.69 -4.61 -2.81
C VAL A 207 -27.62 -5.56 -4.02
N PRO A 208 -28.74 -6.18 -4.47
CA PRO A 208 -28.71 -7.18 -5.55
C PRO A 208 -28.15 -6.63 -6.88
N ASP A 209 -28.51 -5.40 -7.22
CA ASP A 209 -28.15 -4.73 -8.47
C ASP A 209 -27.35 -3.45 -8.18
N PRO A 210 -26.07 -3.57 -7.79
CA PRO A 210 -25.24 -2.40 -7.54
C PRO A 210 -24.90 -1.69 -8.86
N SER A 211 -24.86 -0.37 -8.85
CA SER A 211 -24.32 0.41 -9.97
C SER A 211 -22.79 0.27 -10.07
N SER A 212 -22.11 0.05 -8.93
CA SER A 212 -20.69 -0.27 -8.87
C SER A 212 -20.27 -0.85 -7.52
N ILE A 213 -19.11 -1.51 -7.48
CA ILE A 213 -18.44 -1.91 -6.23
C ILE A 213 -16.99 -1.44 -6.29
N SER A 214 -16.60 -0.52 -5.41
CA SER A 214 -15.18 -0.22 -5.19
C SER A 214 -14.58 -1.30 -4.31
N VAL A 215 -13.44 -1.84 -4.72
CA VAL A 215 -12.69 -2.86 -4.01
C VAL A 215 -11.43 -2.22 -3.46
N CYS A 216 -11.30 -2.19 -2.13
CA CYS A 216 -10.17 -1.60 -1.41
C CYS A 216 -9.34 -2.72 -0.77
N GLY A 217 -8.20 -3.08 -1.35
CA GLY A 217 -7.32 -4.14 -0.86
C GLY A 217 -6.24 -3.61 0.09
N TYR A 218 -6.18 -4.15 1.30
CA TYR A 218 -5.19 -3.79 2.33
C TYR A 218 -4.14 -4.89 2.57
N GLY A 219 -4.34 -6.07 1.96
CA GLY A 219 -3.39 -7.19 1.98
C GLY A 219 -3.31 -7.91 3.33
N ASP A 220 -2.15 -8.48 3.62
CA ASP A 220 -1.87 -9.36 4.77
C ASP A 220 -2.04 -8.71 6.16
N GLY A 221 -2.57 -7.49 6.24
CA GLY A 221 -2.91 -6.82 7.48
C GLY A 221 -1.72 -6.32 8.30
N ALA A 222 -0.47 -6.49 7.84
CA ALA A 222 0.71 -6.03 8.58
C ALA A 222 0.83 -4.49 8.57
N SER A 223 0.63 -3.85 7.42
CA SER A 223 0.66 -2.39 7.32
C SER A 223 -0.69 -1.74 7.67
N GLY A 224 -1.78 -2.48 7.45
CA GLY A 224 -3.15 -1.95 7.52
C GLY A 224 -3.39 -0.76 6.59
N ARG A 225 -2.61 -0.65 5.51
CA ARG A 225 -2.66 0.44 4.53
C ARG A 225 -3.18 -0.06 3.19
N LEU A 226 -3.85 0.81 2.44
CA LEU A 226 -4.35 0.51 1.11
C LEU A 226 -3.19 0.11 0.20
N LEU A 227 -3.20 -1.11 -0.31
CA LEU A 227 -2.20 -1.62 -1.24
C LEU A 227 -2.61 -1.42 -2.69
N ALA A 228 -3.88 -1.68 -2.98
CA ALA A 228 -4.47 -1.52 -4.29
C ALA A 228 -5.97 -1.28 -4.17
N SER A 229 -6.51 -0.63 -5.18
CA SER A 229 -7.94 -0.44 -5.36
C SER A 229 -8.34 -0.54 -6.83
N THR A 230 -9.62 -0.83 -7.03
CA THR A 230 -10.27 -0.86 -8.35
C THR A 230 -11.78 -0.66 -8.18
N ARG A 231 -12.48 -0.42 -9.29
CA ARG A 231 -13.94 -0.30 -9.31
C ARG A 231 -14.54 -1.28 -10.31
N LEU A 232 -15.40 -2.15 -9.80
CA LEU A 232 -16.20 -3.05 -10.62
C LEU A 232 -17.48 -2.36 -11.07
N LEU A 233 -17.87 -2.59 -12.32
CA LEU A 233 -19.05 -2.03 -12.96
C LEU A 233 -19.87 -3.14 -13.62
N GLY A 234 -21.15 -2.85 -13.89
CA GLY A 234 -22.03 -3.73 -14.67
C GLY A 234 -22.06 -5.18 -14.18
N ALA A 235 -21.93 -6.12 -15.10
CA ALA A 235 -22.03 -7.56 -14.81
C ALA A 235 -21.02 -8.06 -13.76
N ASP A 236 -19.84 -7.45 -13.66
CA ASP A 236 -18.85 -7.85 -12.66
C ASP A 236 -19.27 -7.42 -11.25
N ALA A 237 -19.82 -6.21 -11.11
CA ALA A 237 -20.37 -5.72 -9.85
C ALA A 237 -21.59 -6.56 -9.41
N THR A 238 -22.53 -6.83 -10.32
CA THR A 238 -23.70 -7.67 -10.05
C THR A 238 -23.32 -9.09 -9.67
N ARG A 239 -22.35 -9.70 -10.37
CA ARG A 239 -21.88 -11.05 -10.08
C ARG A 239 -21.24 -11.14 -8.70
N LEU A 240 -20.40 -10.16 -8.33
CA LEU A 240 -19.81 -10.12 -6.99
C LEU A 240 -20.89 -9.92 -5.91
N ALA A 241 -21.83 -8.99 -6.10
CA ALA A 241 -22.94 -8.80 -5.15
C ALA A 241 -23.80 -10.06 -4.96
N SER A 242 -24.10 -10.77 -6.05
CA SER A 242 -24.80 -12.05 -5.99
C SER A 242 -24.03 -13.08 -5.17
N ALA A 243 -22.71 -13.23 -5.42
CA ALA A 243 -21.85 -14.15 -4.67
C ALA A 243 -21.77 -13.80 -3.18
N LEU A 244 -21.67 -12.51 -2.84
CA LEU A 244 -21.69 -12.03 -1.46
C LEU A 244 -23.01 -12.40 -0.76
N ASN A 245 -24.14 -12.16 -1.42
CA ASN A 245 -25.45 -12.43 -0.81
C ASN A 245 -25.77 -13.93 -0.71
N ALA A 246 -25.23 -14.76 -1.59
CA ALA A 246 -25.35 -16.22 -1.58
C ALA A 246 -24.36 -16.91 -0.62
N ALA A 247 -23.39 -16.19 -0.06
CA ALA A 247 -22.40 -16.75 0.85
C ALA A 247 -23.07 -17.44 2.07
N PRO A 248 -22.62 -18.65 2.46
CA PRO A 248 -23.16 -19.38 3.60
C PRO A 248 -23.13 -18.53 4.88
N PRO A 249 -24.14 -18.62 5.75
CA PRO A 249 -24.17 -17.85 6.99
C PRO A 249 -23.05 -18.28 7.96
N GLY A 250 -22.61 -17.35 8.81
CA GLY A 250 -21.54 -17.55 9.80
C GLY A 250 -20.14 -17.28 9.25
N GLY A 251 -19.14 -17.13 10.13
CA GLY A 251 -17.75 -16.95 9.71
C GLY A 251 -17.11 -18.27 9.26
N ASN A 252 -15.98 -18.20 8.56
CA ASN A 252 -15.15 -19.40 8.37
C ASN A 252 -14.60 -19.84 9.74
N PRO A 253 -14.45 -21.15 9.99
CA PRO A 253 -13.88 -21.64 11.25
C PRO A 253 -12.51 -21.05 11.50
N ASP A 254 -12.19 -20.71 12.74
CA ASP A 254 -10.84 -20.28 13.11
C ASP A 254 -9.85 -21.45 13.06
N LEU A 255 -8.58 -21.16 12.78
CA LEU A 255 -7.53 -22.18 12.88
C LEU A 255 -7.22 -22.52 14.35
N PRO A 256 -6.82 -23.77 14.65
CA PRO A 256 -6.28 -24.11 15.95
C PRO A 256 -5.14 -23.18 16.33
N ALA A 257 -5.08 -22.74 17.59
CA ALA A 257 -4.05 -21.81 18.05
C ALA A 257 -2.62 -22.31 17.81
N ALA A 258 -2.40 -23.63 17.83
CA ALA A 258 -1.11 -24.25 17.56
C ALA A 258 -0.68 -24.18 16.07
N GLU A 259 -1.63 -24.03 15.16
CA GLU A 259 -1.41 -23.88 13.71
C GLU A 259 -1.41 -22.40 13.28
N CYS A 260 -1.91 -21.52 14.14
CA CYS A 260 -1.86 -20.09 13.91
C CYS A 260 -0.45 -19.56 14.20
N ILE A 261 0.33 -19.37 13.14
CA ILE A 261 1.53 -18.54 13.21
C ILE A 261 1.02 -17.10 13.18
N ASP A 262 1.05 -16.45 14.34
CA ASP A 262 0.63 -15.06 14.48
C ASP A 262 1.68 -14.15 13.81
N ILE A 263 1.49 -13.88 12.52
CA ILE A 263 2.41 -13.04 11.71
C ILE A 263 2.04 -11.54 11.80
N GLY A 264 1.07 -11.18 12.66
CA GLY A 264 0.51 -9.83 12.75
C GLY A 264 0.78 -9.11 14.09
N PRO A 265 0.54 -7.78 14.15
CA PRO A 265 0.70 -7.03 15.38
C PRO A 265 -0.24 -7.57 16.49
N PRO A 266 0.25 -7.73 17.73
CA PRO A 266 -0.57 -8.19 18.85
C PRO A 266 -1.62 -7.12 19.21
N ALA A 267 -2.84 -7.57 19.52
CA ALA A 267 -3.86 -6.80 20.25
C ALA A 267 -4.22 -5.41 19.65
N GLY A 268 -4.76 -5.39 18.43
CA GLY A 268 -5.38 -4.18 17.86
C GLY A 268 -6.55 -4.42 16.89
N GLY A 269 -6.91 -5.69 16.66
CA GLY A 269 -7.78 -6.08 15.56
C GLY A 269 -7.03 -5.99 14.22
N ARG A 270 -6.92 -7.12 13.51
CA ARG A 270 -6.29 -7.13 12.19
C ARG A 270 -7.12 -6.27 11.23
N ALA A 271 -6.43 -5.49 10.39
CA ALA A 271 -7.09 -4.84 9.25
C ALA A 271 -7.74 -5.92 8.36
N PRO A 272 -8.93 -5.67 7.78
CA PRO A 272 -9.52 -6.59 6.83
C PRO A 272 -8.62 -6.69 5.60
N ASP A 273 -8.58 -7.84 4.95
CA ASP A 273 -7.85 -8.03 3.70
C ASP A 273 -8.38 -7.12 2.58
N ALA A 274 -9.72 -6.96 2.56
CA ALA A 274 -10.38 -6.02 1.69
C ALA A 274 -11.61 -5.36 2.34
N VAL A 275 -11.95 -4.17 1.86
CA VAL A 275 -13.22 -3.49 2.10
C VAL A 275 -13.90 -3.25 0.77
N LEU A 276 -15.18 -3.61 0.67
CA LEU A 276 -16.01 -3.38 -0.51
C LEU A 276 -16.97 -2.24 -0.21
N LEU A 277 -16.97 -1.22 -1.07
CA LEU A 277 -17.94 -0.13 -1.05
C LEU A 277 -18.96 -0.40 -2.14
N VAL A 278 -20.15 -0.85 -1.73
CA VAL A 278 -21.22 -1.26 -2.64
C VAL A 278 -22.16 -0.08 -2.85
N HIS A 279 -22.22 0.41 -4.08
CA HIS A 279 -23.06 1.54 -4.46
C HIS A 279 -24.30 1.06 -5.21
N GLY A 280 -25.48 1.46 -4.73
CA GLY A 280 -26.76 1.26 -5.41
C GLY A 280 -27.42 2.59 -5.74
N ASP A 281 -28.35 2.58 -6.69
CA ASP A 281 -29.04 3.81 -7.10
C ASP A 281 -29.95 4.33 -5.98
N GLY A 282 -29.67 5.55 -5.51
CA GLY A 282 -30.43 6.21 -4.43
C GLY A 282 -30.30 5.56 -3.04
N ALA A 283 -29.46 4.53 -2.89
CA ALA A 283 -29.21 3.86 -1.62
C ALA A 283 -27.93 4.38 -0.95
N PRO A 284 -27.86 4.40 0.39
CA PRO A 284 -26.59 4.60 1.08
C PRO A 284 -25.56 3.54 0.66
N THR A 285 -24.30 3.95 0.52
CA THR A 285 -23.19 3.03 0.25
C THR A 285 -23.12 1.98 1.37
N ALA A 286 -23.25 0.70 1.01
CA ALA A 286 -23.05 -0.40 1.93
C ALA A 286 -21.57 -0.77 1.98
N THR A 287 -21.09 -1.15 3.17
CA THR A 287 -19.69 -1.51 3.39
C THR A 287 -19.59 -2.96 3.81
N VAL A 288 -18.83 -3.76 3.05
CA VAL A 288 -18.54 -5.15 3.39
C VAL A 288 -17.06 -5.29 3.71
N ARG A 289 -16.74 -5.78 4.90
CA ARG A 289 -15.37 -6.15 5.30
C ARG A 289 -15.14 -7.61 4.96
N VAL A 290 -13.98 -7.90 4.38
CA VAL A 290 -13.57 -9.22 3.94
C VAL A 290 -12.26 -9.58 4.62
N THR A 291 -12.26 -10.70 5.34
CA THR A 291 -11.08 -11.23 6.02
C THR A 291 -10.89 -12.69 5.60
N PHE A 292 -9.77 -13.03 4.99
CA PHE A 292 -9.43 -14.37 4.52
C PHE A 292 -8.01 -14.81 4.87
N SER A 293 -7.06 -13.88 5.07
CA SER A 293 -5.64 -14.26 5.26
C SER A 293 -5.24 -14.49 6.71
N GLY A 294 -6.15 -14.29 7.67
CA GLY A 294 -5.89 -14.50 9.08
C GLY A 294 -6.34 -15.82 9.66
N CYS A 295 -5.80 -16.14 10.84
CA CYS A 295 -6.16 -17.35 11.57
C CYS A 295 -7.57 -17.31 12.14
N THR A 296 -8.01 -16.12 12.55
CA THR A 296 -9.25 -15.91 13.28
C THR A 296 -10.14 -14.88 12.62
N GLY A 297 -11.46 -15.00 12.80
CA GLY A 297 -12.42 -13.99 12.34
C GLY A 297 -12.48 -13.88 10.82
N ARG A 298 -12.19 -14.98 10.11
CA ARG A 298 -12.31 -15.07 8.65
C ARG A 298 -13.77 -15.05 8.24
N GLY A 299 -14.09 -14.33 7.17
CA GLY A 299 -15.44 -14.22 6.63
C GLY A 299 -15.72 -12.86 6.00
N LEU A 300 -17.01 -12.62 5.80
CA LEU A 300 -17.62 -11.43 5.22
C LEU A 300 -18.54 -10.80 6.26
N THR A 301 -18.46 -9.50 6.47
CA THR A 301 -19.41 -8.82 7.36
C THR A 301 -19.73 -7.39 6.95
N ASN A 302 -21.00 -6.99 7.11
CA ASN A 302 -21.45 -5.60 7.01
C ASN A 302 -21.83 -5.01 8.39
N GLY A 303 -21.41 -5.65 9.48
CA GLY A 303 -21.75 -5.29 10.86
C GLY A 303 -23.09 -5.85 11.36
N THR A 304 -23.94 -6.36 10.46
CA THR A 304 -25.24 -6.98 10.82
C THR A 304 -25.27 -8.46 10.44
N ARG A 305 -24.89 -8.78 9.20
CA ARG A 305 -24.74 -10.14 8.71
C ARG A 305 -23.29 -10.59 8.76
N LEU A 306 -23.06 -11.84 9.13
CA LEU A 306 -21.80 -12.56 9.02
C LEU A 306 -21.98 -13.74 8.06
N ALA A 307 -21.07 -13.88 7.10
CA ALA A 307 -21.08 -14.97 6.12
C ALA A 307 -19.66 -15.48 5.83
N GLN A 308 -19.56 -16.68 5.27
CA GLN A 308 -18.30 -17.31 4.94
C GLN A 308 -17.72 -16.66 3.69
N VAL A 309 -16.41 -16.42 3.70
CA VAL A 309 -15.68 -16.13 2.47
C VAL A 309 -15.32 -17.44 1.77
N THR A 310 -15.43 -17.48 0.44
CA THR A 310 -15.04 -18.63 -0.41
C THR A 310 -13.91 -18.24 -1.35
N ARG A 311 -13.20 -19.21 -1.92
CA ARG A 311 -12.15 -18.95 -2.92
C ARG A 311 -12.72 -18.24 -4.15
N GLY A 312 -13.90 -18.65 -4.62
CA GLY A 312 -14.59 -17.94 -5.70
C GLY A 312 -14.89 -16.47 -5.40
N ILE A 313 -15.15 -16.08 -4.15
CA ILE A 313 -15.32 -14.67 -3.75
C ILE A 313 -13.97 -13.96 -3.69
N ILE A 314 -12.95 -14.57 -3.08
CA ILE A 314 -11.60 -14.01 -2.99
C ILE A 314 -11.06 -13.74 -4.39
N ASP A 315 -11.19 -14.68 -5.32
CA ASP A 315 -10.73 -14.54 -6.70
C ASP A 315 -11.41 -13.37 -7.42
N GLN A 316 -12.71 -13.16 -7.20
CA GLN A 316 -13.45 -12.04 -7.78
C GLN A 316 -13.04 -10.68 -7.21
N ILE A 317 -12.53 -10.65 -5.97
CA ILE A 317 -12.04 -9.44 -5.31
C ILE A 317 -10.59 -9.16 -5.72
N MET A 318 -9.73 -10.17 -5.65
CA MET A 318 -8.28 -9.99 -5.76
C MET A 318 -7.78 -9.95 -7.20
N ARG A 319 -8.42 -10.69 -8.13
CA ARG A 319 -7.99 -10.69 -9.53
C ARG A 319 -8.06 -9.29 -10.18
N PRO A 320 -9.15 -8.52 -10.01
CA PRO A 320 -9.23 -7.16 -10.56
C PRO A 320 -8.26 -6.16 -9.89
N LEU A 321 -7.75 -6.46 -8.70
CA LEU A 321 -6.71 -5.65 -8.04
C LEU A 321 -5.32 -5.89 -8.61
N HIS A 322 -5.11 -6.98 -9.36
CA HIS A 322 -3.79 -7.44 -9.80
C HIS A 322 -2.80 -7.65 -8.64
N SER A 323 -3.30 -7.93 -7.44
CA SER A 323 -2.52 -8.16 -6.23
C SER A 323 -2.45 -9.65 -5.93
N GLY A 324 -1.25 -10.15 -5.65
CA GLY A 324 -1.06 -11.48 -5.09
C GLY A 324 -1.62 -11.59 -3.68
N TYR A 325 -2.12 -12.77 -3.31
CA TYR A 325 -2.73 -13.02 -2.02
C TYR A 325 -2.42 -14.44 -1.54
N ALA A 326 -2.53 -14.62 -0.23
CA ALA A 326 -2.50 -15.91 0.42
C ALA A 326 -3.65 -15.96 1.43
N PHE A 327 -4.11 -17.17 1.72
CA PHE A 327 -5.07 -17.42 2.78
C PHE A 327 -4.62 -18.58 3.65
N GLN A 328 -5.12 -18.62 4.87
CA GLN A 328 -4.80 -19.66 5.83
C GLN A 328 -6.00 -20.57 6.09
N GLY A 329 -5.73 -21.86 6.27
CA GLY A 329 -6.72 -22.87 6.56
C GLY A 329 -7.64 -23.20 5.39
N ASP A 330 -8.72 -23.92 5.71
CA ASP A 330 -9.70 -24.36 4.73
C ASP A 330 -10.66 -23.21 4.39
N ILE A 331 -10.56 -22.72 3.16
CA ILE A 331 -11.55 -21.82 2.56
C ILE A 331 -12.34 -22.63 1.52
N PRO A 332 -13.69 -22.68 1.62
CA PRO A 332 -14.52 -23.37 0.65
C PRO A 332 -14.22 -22.92 -0.78
N ALA A 333 -14.38 -23.84 -1.74
CA ALA A 333 -14.27 -23.52 -3.17
C ALA A 333 -15.21 -22.36 -3.55
#